data_AF-A0A816KQY3-F1
#
_entry.id   AF-A0A816KQY3-F1
#
_cell.length_a   1.000
_cell.length_b   1.000
_cell.length_c   1.000
_cell.angle_alpha   90.00
_cell.angle_beta   90.00
_cell.angle_gamma   90.00
#
_symmetry.space_group_name_H-M   'P 1'
#
loop_
_entity.id
_entity.type
_entity.pdbx_description
1 polymer ?
#
loop_
_entity_poly.entity_id
_entity_poly.type
_entity_poly.pdbx_seq_one_letter_code
_entity_poly.pdbx_strand_id
1 'polypeptide(L)'
;MAINNSYEYINENSIHEDLLCSICTDPFEDPVSANQCGHVFCRKCITDTFCNTPRCPTCRHDLVLEDFHPVTLRPFLNQLNQLLVKCKSCSQINIQRGNFQDHMANCEKVILLCPAAHLKCDWKGQRHEMQDHVTICSLIKFQPAIDELNTVIKKQSEQIHCLYTILEKISSNHKKVCEESYMGTEVYCDVCTRKLAFGELKHRLHYCPQTDICSNCIKQHFP
;
A
#
# COMPACT_ATOMS: atom_id res chain seq x y z
N MET A 1 -2.14 -4.56 -12.86
CA MET A 1 -2.77 -3.80 -13.97
C MET A 1 -1.99 -2.53 -14.23
N ALA A 2 -1.30 -2.43 -15.37
CA ALA A 2 -0.51 -1.27 -15.77
C ALA A 2 -1.44 -0.08 -16.06
N ILE A 3 -1.11 1.10 -15.51
CA ILE A 3 -1.83 2.35 -15.80
C ILE A 3 -1.15 2.95 -17.02
N ASN A 4 -1.31 2.31 -18.19
CA ASN A 4 -0.90 2.96 -19.44
C ASN A 4 -1.69 2.46 -20.64
N ASN A 5 -3.02 2.50 -20.53
CA ASN A 5 -3.90 2.17 -21.64
C ASN A 5 -4.81 3.33 -22.09
N SER A 6 -4.49 4.57 -21.69
CA SER A 6 -5.26 5.77 -22.06
C SER A 6 -4.73 6.47 -23.32
N TYR A 7 -3.45 6.24 -23.66
CA TYR A 7 -2.79 6.83 -24.82
C TYR A 7 -1.80 5.86 -25.50
N GLU A 8 -1.31 6.25 -26.67
CA GLU A 8 -0.28 5.61 -27.49
C GLU A 8 0.82 6.64 -27.76
N TYR A 9 2.10 6.27 -27.78
CA TYR A 9 3.15 7.20 -28.19
C TYR A 9 3.19 7.28 -29.72
N ILE A 10 3.34 8.49 -30.28
CA ILE A 10 3.25 8.68 -31.74
C ILE A 10 4.50 8.16 -32.46
N ASN A 11 5.66 8.23 -31.80
CA ASN A 11 6.96 7.83 -32.36
C ASN A 11 7.72 6.93 -31.39
N GLU A 12 7.14 5.79 -31.00
CA GLU A 12 7.74 4.85 -30.03
C GLU A 12 9.20 4.51 -30.37
N ASN A 13 9.47 4.21 -31.64
CA ASN A 13 10.81 3.84 -32.12
C ASN A 13 11.83 5.00 -32.13
N SER A 14 11.37 6.24 -31.95
CA SER A 14 12.23 7.43 -31.93
C SER A 14 12.47 7.95 -30.50
N ILE A 15 11.93 7.26 -29.49
CA ILE A 15 12.16 7.61 -28.08
C ILE A 15 13.58 7.17 -27.71
N HIS A 16 14.35 8.09 -27.15
CA HIS A 16 15.72 7.82 -26.73
C HIS A 16 15.74 6.76 -25.61
N GLU A 17 16.69 5.82 -25.67
CA GLU A 17 16.81 4.70 -24.71
C GLU A 17 16.95 5.17 -23.25
N ASP A 18 17.61 6.31 -23.03
CA ASP A 18 17.73 6.96 -21.71
C ASP A 18 16.40 7.35 -21.06
N LEU A 19 15.31 7.36 -21.83
CA LEU A 19 13.96 7.66 -21.34
C LEU A 19 13.14 6.39 -21.05
N LEU A 20 13.70 5.21 -21.31
CA LEU A 20 13.01 3.92 -21.22
C LEU A 20 13.42 3.16 -19.95
N CYS A 21 12.44 2.51 -19.33
CA CYS A 21 12.65 1.62 -18.21
C CYS A 21 13.24 0.29 -18.69
N SER A 22 14.36 -0.14 -18.12
CA SER A 22 15.02 -1.41 -18.49
C SER A 22 14.23 -2.67 -18.12
N ILE A 23 13.15 -2.54 -17.32
CA ILE A 23 12.29 -3.67 -16.92
C ILE A 23 11.10 -3.82 -17.87
N CYS A 24 10.33 -2.75 -18.10
CA CYS A 24 9.12 -2.79 -18.94
C CYS A 24 9.34 -2.32 -20.37
N THR A 25 10.53 -1.79 -20.70
CA THR A 25 10.92 -1.24 -22.01
C THR A 25 10.07 -0.06 -22.51
N ASP A 26 9.20 0.49 -21.65
CA ASP A 26 8.38 1.66 -21.93
C ASP A 26 9.00 2.94 -21.34
N PRO A 27 8.61 4.13 -21.81
CA PRO A 27 9.03 5.39 -21.20
C PRO A 27 8.67 5.45 -19.71
N PHE A 28 9.60 5.95 -18.88
CA PHE A 28 9.47 5.89 -17.42
C PHE A 28 8.18 6.50 -16.87
N GLU A 29 7.41 5.72 -16.09
CA GLU A 29 6.27 6.15 -15.29
C GLU A 29 6.66 6.23 -13.81
N ASP A 30 6.47 7.40 -13.18
CA ASP A 30 6.94 7.69 -11.81
C ASP A 30 8.39 7.20 -11.58
N PRO A 31 9.38 7.80 -12.28
CA PRO A 31 10.76 7.34 -12.26
C PRO A 31 11.36 7.44 -10.86
N VAL A 32 11.97 6.34 -10.40
CA VAL A 32 12.73 6.27 -9.15
C VAL A 32 14.16 5.84 -9.42
N SER A 33 15.10 6.44 -8.70
CA SER A 33 16.52 6.06 -8.73
C SER A 33 16.88 5.26 -7.48
N ALA A 34 17.65 4.19 -7.68
CA ALA A 34 18.23 3.42 -6.60
C ALA A 34 19.52 4.10 -6.09
N ASN A 35 19.53 4.58 -4.85
CA ASN A 35 20.63 5.39 -4.29
C ASN A 35 22.01 4.71 -4.41
N GLN A 36 22.09 3.40 -4.17
CA GLN A 36 23.37 2.67 -4.12
C GLN A 36 24.07 2.52 -5.48
N CYS A 37 23.32 2.59 -6.59
CA CYS A 37 23.89 2.34 -7.93
C CYS A 37 23.43 3.34 -9.01
N GLY A 38 22.53 4.27 -8.69
CA GLY A 38 22.05 5.33 -9.58
C GLY A 38 21.07 4.91 -10.68
N HIS A 39 20.84 3.60 -10.90
CA HIS A 39 19.95 3.13 -11.96
C HIS A 39 18.50 3.56 -11.72
N VAL A 40 17.81 3.89 -12.81
CA VAL A 40 16.44 4.43 -12.80
C VAL A 40 15.45 3.39 -13.34
N PHE A 41 14.28 3.30 -12.70
CA PHE A 41 13.21 2.38 -13.04
C PHE A 41 11.85 3.06 -12.83
N CYS A 42 10.78 2.54 -13.43
CA CYS A 42 9.42 2.89 -12.99
C CYS A 42 9.22 2.39 -11.55
N ARG A 43 8.62 3.18 -10.66
CA ARG A 43 8.38 2.77 -9.25
C ARG A 43 7.77 1.38 -9.16
N LYS A 44 6.69 1.16 -9.90
CA LYS A 44 5.97 -0.11 -9.91
C LYS A 44 6.85 -1.27 -10.37
N CYS A 45 7.59 -1.10 -11.46
CA CYS A 45 8.43 -2.16 -12.03
C CYS A 45 9.50 -2.63 -11.05
N ILE A 46 10.16 -1.68 -10.37
CA ILE A 46 11.18 -2.04 -9.39
C ILE A 46 10.56 -2.61 -8.12
N THR A 47 9.42 -2.10 -7.64
CA THR A 47 8.71 -2.67 -6.49
C THR A 47 8.29 -4.12 -6.75
N ASP A 48 7.71 -4.42 -7.91
CA ASP A 48 7.27 -5.77 -8.28
C ASP A 48 8.46 -6.75 -8.38
N THR A 49 9.60 -6.30 -8.92
CA THR A 49 10.80 -7.12 -9.07
C THR A 49 11.54 -7.32 -7.74
N PHE A 50 11.62 -6.27 -6.93
CA PHE A 50 12.30 -6.26 -5.65
C PHE A 50 11.75 -7.30 -4.68
N CYS A 51 10.42 -7.47 -4.63
CA CYS A 51 9.75 -8.46 -3.79
C CYS A 51 10.24 -9.90 -4.05
N ASN A 52 10.69 -10.20 -5.26
CA ASN A 52 11.20 -11.51 -5.63
C ASN A 52 12.73 -11.58 -5.49
N THR A 53 13.43 -10.52 -5.89
CA THR A 53 14.89 -10.45 -5.87
C THR A 53 15.33 -9.05 -5.43
N PRO A 54 15.92 -8.88 -4.23
CA PRO A 54 16.35 -7.58 -3.72
C PRO A 54 17.69 -7.15 -4.33
N ARG A 55 17.79 -7.18 -5.66
CA ARG A 55 18.97 -6.81 -6.45
C ARG A 55 18.58 -5.96 -7.65
N CYS A 56 19.47 -5.06 -8.03
CA CYS A 56 19.31 -4.20 -9.19
C CYS A 56 19.23 -5.03 -10.48
N PRO A 57 18.15 -4.93 -11.26
CA PRO A 57 18.01 -5.67 -12.52
C PRO A 57 19.12 -5.34 -13.54
N THR A 58 19.69 -4.14 -13.47
CA THR A 58 20.71 -3.67 -14.42
C THR A 58 22.13 -4.08 -14.02
N CYS A 59 22.53 -3.82 -12.76
CA CYS A 59 23.92 -4.05 -12.32
C CYS A 59 24.09 -5.13 -11.24
N ARG A 60 23.01 -5.75 -10.77
CA ARG A 60 22.97 -6.81 -9.74
C ARG A 60 23.47 -6.41 -8.35
N HIS A 61 23.67 -5.12 -8.09
CA HIS A 61 23.94 -4.61 -6.74
C HIS A 61 22.76 -4.93 -5.82
N ASP A 62 23.02 -5.25 -4.55
CA ASP A 62 21.96 -5.48 -3.57
C ASP A 62 21.18 -4.18 -3.34
N LEU A 63 19.87 -4.27 -3.08
CA LEU A 63 18.99 -3.12 -2.91
C LEU A 63 18.29 -3.16 -1.56
N VAL A 64 17.96 -1.98 -1.04
CA VAL A 64 17.17 -1.80 0.19
C VAL A 64 15.93 -0.96 -0.14
N LEU A 65 14.76 -1.30 0.42
CA LEU A 65 13.49 -0.62 0.12
C LEU A 65 13.51 0.89 0.40
N GLU A 66 14.26 1.29 1.42
CA GLU A 66 14.35 2.67 1.89
C GLU A 66 15.24 3.55 0.96
N ASP A 67 15.94 2.94 0.01
CA ASP A 67 16.92 3.62 -0.86
C ASP A 67 16.37 4.07 -2.23
N PHE A 68 15.06 3.93 -2.49
CA PHE A 68 14.46 4.38 -3.74
C PHE A 68 13.89 5.80 -3.63
N HIS A 69 14.46 6.71 -4.41
CA HIS A 69 14.08 8.12 -4.38
C HIS A 69 13.44 8.53 -5.71
N PRO A 70 12.36 9.34 -5.70
CA PRO A 70 11.83 9.92 -6.93
C PRO A 70 12.92 10.70 -7.68
N VAL A 71 12.99 10.52 -9.00
CA VAL A 71 13.88 11.34 -9.82
C VAL A 71 13.32 12.77 -9.90
N THR A 72 14.09 13.74 -9.43
CA THR A 72 13.70 15.17 -9.38
C THR A 72 14.44 16.03 -10.41
N LEU A 73 15.33 15.45 -11.21
CA LEU A 73 16.11 16.14 -12.24
C LEU A 73 15.19 16.70 -13.32
N ARG A 74 14.95 18.01 -13.28
CA ARG A 74 14.06 18.71 -14.21
C ARG A 74 14.37 18.48 -15.70
N PRO A 75 15.64 18.50 -16.16
CA PRO A 75 15.92 18.27 -17.58
C PRO A 75 15.42 16.91 -18.07
N PHE A 76 15.69 15.86 -17.29
CA PHE A 76 15.24 14.49 -17.57
C PHE A 76 13.70 14.40 -17.58
N LEU A 77 13.03 14.96 -16.56
CA LEU A 77 11.57 14.96 -16.49
C LEU A 77 10.94 15.77 -17.64
N ASN A 78 11.55 16.88 -18.02
CA ASN A 78 11.08 17.69 -19.14
C ASN A 78 11.18 16.93 -20.47
N GLN A 79 12.29 16.22 -20.72
CA GLN A 79 12.43 15.37 -21.91
C GLN A 79 11.36 14.27 -21.94
N LEU A 80 11.11 13.60 -20.81
CA LEU A 80 10.02 12.63 -20.68
C LEU A 80 8.64 13.24 -20.96
N ASN A 81 8.36 14.43 -20.43
CA ASN A 81 7.07 15.09 -20.53
C ASN A 81 6.79 15.67 -21.92
N GLN A 82 7.84 15.96 -22.70
CA GLN A 82 7.73 16.46 -24.08
C GLN A 82 7.38 15.37 -25.10
N LEU A 83 7.48 14.09 -24.73
CA LEU A 83 7.07 12.98 -25.60
C LEU A 83 5.62 13.17 -26.06
N LEU A 84 5.36 12.95 -27.35
CA LEU A 84 4.05 13.15 -27.94
C LEU A 84 3.23 11.87 -27.92
N VAL A 85 1.98 12.02 -27.48
CA VAL A 85 1.03 10.94 -27.35
C VAL A 85 -0.25 11.21 -28.15
N LYS A 86 -0.90 10.11 -28.52
CA LYS A 86 -2.23 10.05 -29.13
C LYS A 86 -3.20 9.53 -28.10
N CYS A 87 -4.30 10.25 -27.87
CA CYS A 87 -5.37 9.79 -26.99
C CYS A 87 -6.10 8.60 -27.63
N LYS A 88 -6.21 7.47 -26.91
CA LYS A 88 -6.95 6.29 -27.38
C LYS A 88 -8.47 6.53 -27.45
N SER A 89 -8.99 7.48 -26.68
CA SER A 89 -10.44 7.76 -26.61
C SER A 89 -10.92 8.68 -27.73
N CYS A 90 -10.27 9.84 -27.92
CA CYS A 90 -10.71 10.81 -28.93
C CYS A 90 -9.86 10.85 -30.20
N SER A 91 -8.75 10.10 -30.25
CA SER A 91 -7.76 10.11 -31.33
C SER A 91 -7.04 11.44 -31.55
N GLN A 92 -7.14 12.39 -30.62
CA GLN A 92 -6.31 13.61 -30.65
C GLN A 92 -4.83 13.24 -30.53
N ILE A 93 -4.02 13.78 -31.43
CA ILE A 93 -2.58 13.57 -31.53
C ILE A 93 -1.80 14.80 -31.04
N ASN A 94 -0.47 14.66 -30.96
CA ASN A 94 0.47 15.71 -30.58
C ASN A 94 0.19 16.32 -29.20
N ILE A 95 -0.35 15.53 -28.28
CA ILE A 95 -0.49 15.91 -26.88
C ILE A 95 0.85 15.63 -26.21
N GLN A 96 1.43 16.61 -25.52
CA GLN A 96 2.59 16.36 -24.68
C GLN A 96 2.19 15.43 -23.53
N ARG A 97 2.97 14.38 -23.29
CA ARG A 97 2.74 13.41 -22.22
C ARG A 97 2.49 14.09 -20.87
N GLY A 98 3.27 15.14 -20.55
CA GLY A 98 3.10 15.91 -19.32
C GLY A 98 1.74 16.60 -19.18
N ASN A 99 1.09 16.94 -20.31
CA ASN A 99 -0.21 17.63 -20.36
C ASN A 99 -1.36 16.65 -20.63
N PHE A 100 -1.10 15.35 -20.66
CA PHE A 100 -2.13 14.37 -21.01
C PHE A 100 -3.24 14.30 -19.95
N GLN A 101 -2.93 14.58 -18.67
CA GLN A 101 -3.94 14.65 -17.62
C GLN A 101 -4.92 15.82 -17.84
N ASP A 102 -4.41 16.99 -18.25
CA ASP A 102 -5.25 18.15 -18.59
C ASP A 102 -6.15 17.84 -19.79
N HIS A 103 -5.62 17.10 -20.78
CA HIS A 103 -6.42 16.58 -21.87
C HIS A 103 -7.50 15.60 -21.37
N MET A 104 -7.16 14.61 -20.54
CA MET A 104 -8.11 13.63 -20.02
C MET A 104 -9.27 14.30 -19.26
N ALA A 105 -8.98 15.35 -18.49
CA ALA A 105 -9.99 16.12 -17.76
C ALA A 105 -11.04 16.76 -18.70
N ASN A 106 -10.66 17.09 -19.93
CA ASN A 106 -11.51 17.77 -20.92
C ASN A 106 -11.90 16.90 -22.13
N CYS A 107 -11.41 15.65 -22.20
CA CYS A 107 -11.68 14.76 -23.31
C CYS A 107 -13.18 14.40 -23.35
N GLU A 108 -13.86 14.70 -24.47
CA GLU A 108 -15.31 14.45 -24.62
C GLU A 108 -15.63 12.97 -24.83
N LYS A 109 -14.78 12.27 -25.61
CA LYS A 109 -14.96 10.86 -26.00
C LYS A 109 -14.40 9.86 -24.99
N VAL A 110 -13.88 10.33 -23.85
CA VAL A 110 -13.37 9.43 -22.81
C VAL A 110 -14.49 8.59 -22.23
N ILE A 111 -14.27 7.29 -22.16
CA ILE A 111 -15.19 6.37 -21.49
C ILE A 111 -14.92 6.43 -20.00
N LEU A 112 -15.90 6.90 -19.24
CA LEU A 112 -15.86 6.98 -17.80
C LEU A 112 -16.69 5.86 -17.18
N LEU A 113 -16.26 5.39 -16.02
CA LEU A 113 -17.05 4.50 -15.17
C LEU A 113 -17.93 5.31 -14.24
N CYS A 114 -19.10 4.78 -13.88
CA CYS A 114 -19.96 5.39 -12.88
C CYS A 114 -19.18 5.67 -11.56
N PRO A 115 -19.39 6.80 -10.86
CA PRO A 115 -18.81 7.04 -9.53
C PRO A 115 -19.08 5.90 -8.53
N ALA A 116 -20.24 5.25 -8.64
CA ALA A 116 -20.65 4.11 -7.84
C ALA A 116 -20.14 2.75 -8.41
N ALA A 117 -19.15 2.73 -9.31
CA ALA A 117 -18.59 1.47 -9.85
C ALA A 117 -17.99 0.57 -8.77
N HIS A 118 -17.47 1.13 -7.69
CA HIS A 118 -17.00 0.37 -6.53
C HIS A 118 -18.15 -0.34 -5.79
N LEU A 119 -19.37 0.19 -5.89
CA LEU A 119 -20.62 -0.46 -5.47
C LEU A 119 -21.19 -1.40 -6.54
N LYS A 120 -20.37 -1.78 -7.52
CA LYS A 120 -20.72 -2.67 -8.63
C LYS A 120 -21.78 -2.10 -9.57
N CYS A 121 -21.80 -0.78 -9.76
CA CYS A 121 -22.48 -0.23 -10.93
C CYS A 121 -21.73 -0.62 -12.21
N ASP A 122 -22.40 -1.31 -13.12
CA ASP A 122 -21.81 -1.77 -14.40
C ASP A 122 -21.77 -0.69 -15.49
N TRP A 123 -22.32 0.49 -15.22
CA TRP A 123 -22.42 1.53 -16.22
C TRP A 123 -21.04 2.11 -16.59
N LYS A 124 -20.85 2.25 -17.90
CA LYS A 124 -19.72 2.92 -18.53
C LYS A 124 -20.22 3.63 -19.79
N GLY A 125 -19.73 4.84 -20.03
CA GLY A 125 -20.19 5.64 -21.17
C GLY A 125 -19.32 6.88 -21.37
N GLN A 126 -19.64 7.66 -22.39
CA GLN A 126 -18.92 8.90 -22.67
C GLN A 126 -19.22 9.97 -21.60
N ARG A 127 -18.39 11.01 -21.55
CA ARG A 127 -18.54 12.10 -20.58
C ARG A 127 -19.94 12.75 -20.62
N HIS A 128 -20.51 12.94 -21.80
CA HIS A 128 -21.83 13.54 -21.94
C HIS A 128 -22.95 12.62 -21.42
N GLU A 129 -22.83 11.30 -21.60
CA GLU A 129 -23.81 10.29 -21.16
C GLU A 129 -23.79 10.09 -19.64
N MET A 130 -22.66 10.40 -18.99
CA MET A 130 -22.52 10.31 -17.53
C MET A 130 -23.54 11.19 -16.81
N GLN A 131 -23.78 12.41 -17.30
CA GLN A 131 -24.68 13.35 -16.63
C GLN A 131 -26.10 12.78 -16.55
N ASP A 132 -26.58 12.20 -17.65
CA ASP A 132 -27.89 11.55 -17.70
C ASP A 132 -27.92 10.33 -16.78
N HIS A 133 -26.89 9.47 -16.84
CA HIS A 133 -26.79 8.29 -15.98
C HIS A 133 -26.82 8.62 -14.49
N VAL A 134 -26.09 9.65 -14.05
CA VAL A 134 -25.97 10.00 -12.63
C VAL A 134 -27.32 10.34 -12.02
N THR A 135 -28.23 10.96 -12.77
CA THR A 135 -29.57 11.31 -12.29
C THR A 135 -30.46 10.09 -12.02
N ILE A 136 -30.27 9.01 -12.79
CA ILE A 136 -31.08 7.79 -12.71
C ILE A 136 -30.40 6.66 -11.91
N CYS A 137 -29.10 6.76 -11.65
CA CYS A 137 -28.36 5.70 -10.98
C CYS A 137 -28.78 5.56 -9.50
N SER A 138 -29.45 4.45 -9.18
CA SER A 138 -29.86 4.15 -7.80
C SER A 138 -28.68 4.03 -6.85
N LEU A 139 -27.53 3.49 -7.31
CA LEU A 139 -26.36 3.28 -6.46
C LEU A 139 -25.68 4.60 -6.04
N ILE A 140 -25.71 5.63 -6.90
CA ILE A 140 -25.19 6.96 -6.54
C ILE A 140 -25.99 7.57 -5.38
N LYS A 141 -27.31 7.34 -5.33
CA LYS A 141 -28.14 7.87 -4.25
C LYS A 141 -27.75 7.29 -2.88
N PHE A 142 -27.23 6.07 -2.84
CA PHE A 142 -26.73 5.43 -1.63
C PHE A 142 -25.29 5.80 -1.28
N GLN A 143 -24.54 6.40 -2.23
CA GLN A 143 -23.13 6.73 -2.06
C GLN A 143 -22.83 7.50 -0.76
N PRO A 144 -23.57 8.59 -0.41
CA PRO A 144 -23.25 9.36 0.79
C PRO A 144 -23.39 8.55 2.08
N ALA A 145 -24.41 7.70 2.17
CA ALA A 145 -24.63 6.84 3.33
C ALA A 145 -23.52 5.77 3.45
N ILE A 146 -23.08 5.22 2.33
CA ILE A 146 -21.99 4.24 2.31
C ILE A 146 -20.64 4.89 2.66
N ASP A 147 -20.38 6.11 2.20
CA ASP A 147 -19.18 6.87 2.55
C ASP A 147 -19.13 7.20 4.06
N GLU A 148 -20.29 7.54 4.66
CA GLU A 148 -20.41 7.72 6.10
C GLU A 148 -20.11 6.43 6.86
N LEU A 149 -20.69 5.30 6.45
CA LEU A 149 -20.43 3.99 7.03
C LEU A 149 -18.94 3.60 6.93
N ASN A 150 -18.32 3.80 5.77
CA ASN A 150 -16.90 3.53 5.56
C ASN A 150 -16.02 4.40 6.47
N THR A 151 -16.41 5.65 6.71
CA THR A 151 -15.71 6.55 7.63
C THR A 151 -15.77 6.04 9.07
N VAL A 152 -16.94 5.55 9.51
CA VAL A 152 -17.10 4.94 10.83
C VAL A 152 -16.26 3.67 10.96
N ILE A 153 -16.30 2.78 9.97
CA ILE A 153 -15.51 1.53 9.94
C ILE A 153 -14.02 1.83 10.03
N LYS A 154 -13.54 2.84 9.28
CA LYS A 154 -12.14 3.26 9.32
C LYS A 154 -11.75 3.75 10.71
N LYS A 155 -12.56 4.62 11.31
CA LYS A 155 -12.31 5.14 12.67
C LYS A 155 -12.27 4.02 13.71
N GLN A 156 -13.16 3.05 13.62
CA GLN A 156 -13.17 1.88 14.52
C GLN A 156 -11.90 1.03 14.32
N SER A 157 -11.48 0.82 13.08
CA SER A 157 -10.25 0.08 12.77
C SER A 157 -9.00 0.75 13.34
N GLU A 158 -8.91 2.09 13.24
CA GLU A 158 -7.84 2.89 13.84
C GLU A 158 -7.84 2.81 15.38
N GLN A 159 -9.03 2.86 16.00
CA GLN A 159 -9.17 2.70 17.45
C GLN A 159 -8.72 1.31 17.92
N ILE A 160 -9.12 0.25 17.21
CA ILE A 160 -8.70 -1.13 17.50
C ILE A 160 -7.18 -1.25 17.39
N HIS A 161 -6.58 -0.69 16.34
CA HIS A 161 -5.13 -0.71 16.16
C HIS A 161 -4.39 0.04 17.28
N CYS A 162 -4.92 1.19 17.71
CA CYS A 162 -4.37 1.95 18.84
C CYS A 162 -4.42 1.15 20.14
N LEU A 163 -5.58 0.53 20.45
CA LEU A 163 -5.75 -0.31 21.63
C LEU A 163 -4.77 -1.48 21.62
N TYR A 164 -4.62 -2.16 20.48
CA TYR A 164 -3.66 -3.26 20.33
C TYR A 164 -2.22 -2.80 20.60
N THR A 165 -1.83 -1.65 20.06
CA THR A 165 -0.50 -1.06 20.27
C THR A 165 -0.26 -0.68 21.74
N ILE A 166 -1.27 -0.14 22.43
CA ILE A 166 -1.19 0.18 23.85
C ILE A 166 -1.02 -1.10 24.66
N LEU A 167 -1.81 -2.15 24.37
CA LEU A 167 -1.71 -3.44 25.04
C LEU A 167 -0.32 -4.07 24.89
N GLU A 168 0.26 -4.03 23.68
CA GLU A 168 1.63 -4.49 23.43
C GLU A 168 2.67 -3.72 24.27
N LYS A 169 2.54 -2.39 24.34
CA LYS A 169 3.44 -1.55 25.16
C LYS A 169 3.29 -1.85 26.66
N ILE A 170 2.07 -2.00 27.16
CA ILE A 170 1.80 -2.36 28.55
C ILE A 170 2.38 -3.75 28.86
N SER A 171 2.15 -4.73 27.99
CA SER A 171 2.71 -6.09 28.10
C SER A 171 4.24 -6.07 28.16
N SER A 172 4.89 -5.35 27.25
CA SER A 172 6.35 -5.19 27.22
C SER A 172 6.88 -4.48 28.48
N ASN A 173 6.25 -3.38 28.92
CA ASN A 173 6.68 -2.67 30.12
C ASN A 173 6.49 -3.52 31.38
N HIS A 174 5.37 -4.22 31.49
CA HIS A 174 5.11 -5.11 32.62
C HIS A 174 6.08 -6.31 32.61
N LYS A 175 6.48 -6.83 31.44
CA LYS A 175 7.54 -7.85 31.33
C LYS A 175 8.85 -7.36 31.93
N LYS A 176 9.29 -6.14 31.60
CA LYS A 176 10.51 -5.53 32.16
C LYS A 176 10.44 -5.35 33.68
N VAL A 177 9.34 -4.76 34.20
CA VAL A 177 9.15 -4.55 35.65
C VAL A 177 9.11 -5.87 36.42
N CYS A 178 8.54 -6.93 35.84
CA CYS A 178 8.57 -8.26 36.44
C CYS A 178 9.95 -8.93 36.37
N GLU A 179 10.70 -8.80 35.28
CA GLU A 179 12.07 -9.32 35.22
C GLU A 179 12.96 -8.68 36.29
N GLU A 180 12.74 -7.40 36.60
CA GLU A 180 13.44 -6.68 37.67
C GLU A 180 12.99 -7.10 39.09
N SER A 181 11.69 -7.42 39.28
CA SER A 181 11.13 -7.77 40.61
C SER A 181 11.34 -9.23 41.04
N TYR A 182 11.63 -10.14 40.12
CA TYR A 182 11.70 -11.60 40.37
C TYR A 182 13.12 -12.17 40.47
N MET A 183 14.15 -11.32 40.55
CA MET A 183 15.51 -11.75 40.85
C MET A 183 15.60 -12.26 42.31
N GLY A 184 15.33 -13.55 42.52
CA GLY A 184 15.60 -14.27 43.77
C GLY A 184 14.41 -14.63 44.67
N THR A 185 13.17 -14.50 44.22
CA THR A 185 11.96 -14.82 45.01
C THR A 185 11.30 -16.14 44.61
N GLU A 186 10.80 -16.90 45.60
CA GLU A 186 10.04 -18.14 45.37
C GLU A 186 8.65 -17.82 44.80
N VAL A 187 8.24 -18.55 43.76
CA VAL A 187 7.00 -18.29 43.02
C VAL A 187 6.01 -19.44 43.20
N TYR A 188 4.72 -19.13 43.36
CA TYR A 188 3.65 -20.10 43.59
C TYR A 188 2.56 -19.94 42.52
N CYS A 189 1.84 -21.03 42.22
CA CYS A 189 0.72 -21.01 41.29
C CYS A 189 -0.49 -20.28 41.91
N ASP A 190 -1.09 -19.31 41.24
CA ASP A 190 -2.23 -18.56 41.79
C ASP A 190 -3.52 -19.38 41.87
N VAL A 191 -3.61 -20.49 41.11
CA VAL A 191 -4.80 -21.34 41.07
C VAL A 191 -4.74 -22.46 42.10
N CYS A 192 -3.57 -23.11 42.24
CA CYS A 192 -3.42 -24.28 43.10
C CYS A 192 -2.42 -24.09 44.24
N THR A 193 -1.82 -22.91 44.38
CA THR A 193 -0.87 -22.51 45.43
C THR A 193 0.40 -23.36 45.51
N ARG A 194 0.66 -24.23 44.53
CA ARG A 194 1.88 -25.05 44.46
C ARG A 194 3.09 -24.21 44.06
N LYS A 195 4.23 -24.43 44.72
CA LYS A 195 5.52 -23.84 44.35
C LYS A 195 5.93 -24.23 42.93
N LEU A 196 6.29 -23.23 42.12
CA LEU A 196 6.76 -23.38 40.74
C LEU A 196 8.28 -23.37 40.70
N ALA A 197 8.89 -24.38 40.09
CA ALA A 197 10.35 -24.45 39.95
C ALA A 197 10.84 -23.53 38.81
N PHE A 198 12.09 -23.05 38.91
CA PHE A 198 12.73 -22.28 37.85
C PHE A 198 12.85 -23.15 36.59
N GLY A 199 12.07 -22.84 35.54
CA GLY A 199 12.04 -23.61 34.29
C GLY A 199 10.80 -24.48 34.07
N GLU A 200 9.87 -24.61 35.03
CA GLU A 200 8.50 -25.04 34.70
C GLU A 200 7.86 -23.94 33.83
N LEU A 201 7.21 -24.32 32.71
CA LEU A 201 6.62 -23.38 31.76
C LEU A 201 5.60 -22.45 32.46
N LYS A 202 6.06 -21.28 32.90
CA LYS A 202 5.22 -20.18 33.37
C LYS A 202 4.46 -19.65 32.17
N HIS A 203 3.19 -20.00 32.02
CA HIS A 203 2.37 -19.30 31.02
C HIS A 203 1.77 -18.11 31.74
N ARG A 204 2.38 -16.94 31.51
CA ARG A 204 1.74 -15.68 31.86
C ARG A 204 0.59 -15.50 30.89
N LEU A 205 -0.64 -15.36 31.40
CA LEU A 205 -1.72 -14.87 30.56
C LEU A 205 -1.26 -13.56 29.92
N HIS A 206 -1.47 -13.42 28.61
CA HIS A 206 -1.00 -12.28 27.80
C HIS A 206 -1.36 -10.88 28.37
N TYR A 207 -2.24 -10.82 29.37
CA TYR A 207 -2.80 -9.60 29.95
C TYR A 207 -2.42 -9.33 31.43
N CYS A 208 -1.79 -10.26 32.15
CA CYS A 208 -1.33 -10.01 33.54
C CYS A 208 -0.08 -10.84 33.91
N PRO A 209 1.13 -10.27 33.82
CA PRO A 209 2.37 -10.98 34.15
C PRO A 209 2.64 -11.22 35.64
N GLN A 210 1.69 -10.89 36.53
CA GLN A 210 1.64 -11.33 37.94
C GLN A 210 0.77 -12.59 38.14
N THR A 211 0.21 -13.17 37.07
CA THR A 211 -0.47 -14.46 37.16
C THR A 211 0.48 -15.58 36.80
N ASP A 212 0.86 -16.37 37.80
CA ASP A 212 1.66 -17.56 37.65
C ASP A 212 0.72 -18.77 37.71
N ILE A 213 0.41 -19.37 36.56
CA ILE A 213 -0.48 -20.54 36.48
C ILE A 213 0.33 -21.76 36.01
N CYS A 214 0.19 -22.90 36.70
CA CYS A 214 0.86 -24.13 36.32
C CYS A 214 0.26 -24.73 35.04
N SER A 215 1.06 -25.48 34.27
CA SER A 215 0.65 -26.03 32.95
C SER A 215 -0.60 -26.91 33.01
N ASN A 216 -0.86 -27.56 34.15
CA ASN A 216 -2.07 -28.36 34.34
C ASN A 216 -3.32 -27.50 34.49
N CYS A 217 -3.26 -26.41 35.27
CA CYS A 217 -4.39 -25.49 35.46
C CYS A 217 -4.72 -24.73 34.18
N ILE A 218 -3.72 -24.39 33.35
CA ILE A 218 -3.95 -23.77 32.03
C ILE A 218 -4.75 -24.70 31.13
N LYS A 219 -4.29 -25.96 30.97
CA LYS A 219 -4.98 -26.95 30.12
C LYS A 219 -6.40 -27.27 30.60
N GLN A 220 -6.69 -27.11 31.89
CA GLN A 220 -8.01 -27.38 32.46
C GLN A 220 -8.98 -26.20 32.41
N HIS A 221 -8.49 -24.97 32.56
CA HIS A 221 -9.35 -23.79 32.72
C HIS A 221 -9.34 -22.82 31.54
N PHE A 222 -8.37 -22.93 30.62
CA PHE A 222 -8.20 -22.04 29.47
C PHE A 222 -7.89 -22.85 28.18
N PRO A 223 -8.88 -23.54 27.58
CA PRO A 223 -8.71 -24.36 26.38
C PRO A 223 -8.48 -23.54 25.10
#